data_AF-A0A969W845-F1
#
_entry.id   AF-A0A969W845-F1
#
_cell.length_a   1.000
_cell.length_b   1.000
_cell.length_c   1.000
_cell.angle_alpha   90.00
_cell.angle_beta   90.00
_cell.angle_gamma   90.00
#
_symmetry.space_group_name_H-M   'P 1'
#
loop_
_entity.id
_entity.type
_entity.pdbx_description
1 polymer ?
#
loop_
_entity_poly.entity_id
_entity_poly.type
_entity_poly.pdbx_seq_one_letter_code
_entity_poly.pdbx_strand_id
1 'polypeptide(L)'
;MKPKEIERWKKRRDGGMLRFIGLAGVLAWGVPMFVAMTFFVPHPKLSVPECAILWLCAGGLYGAVMWFVQEHRYRKAMEASGD
;
A
#
# COMPACT_ATOMS: atom_id res chain seq x y z
N MET A 1 -5.65 17.88 -0.33
CA MET A 1 -6.50 16.95 0.45
C MET A 1 -7.57 17.78 1.13
N LYS A 2 -8.79 17.26 1.29
CA LYS A 2 -9.79 17.91 2.15
C LYS A 2 -9.32 17.85 3.61
N PRO A 3 -9.70 18.78 4.50
CA PRO A 3 -9.28 18.77 5.92
C PRO A 3 -9.58 17.44 6.63
N LYS A 4 -10.73 16.80 6.32
CA LYS A 4 -11.08 15.46 6.83
C LYS A 4 -10.19 14.33 6.34
N GLU A 5 -9.50 14.49 5.21
CA GLU A 5 -8.52 13.53 4.69
C GLU A 5 -7.15 13.73 5.33
N ILE A 6 -6.78 14.99 5.61
CA ILE A 6 -5.56 15.38 6.34
C ILE A 6 -5.60 14.77 7.73
N GLU A 7 -6.70 14.91 8.47
CA GLU A 7 -6.86 14.34 9.82
C GLU A 7 -6.84 12.80 9.81
N ARG A 8 -7.52 12.19 8.83
CA ARG A 8 -7.49 10.73 8.63
C ARG A 8 -6.08 10.23 8.29
N TRP A 9 -5.34 10.96 7.46
CA TRP A 9 -3.96 10.65 7.13
C TRP A 9 -3.08 10.76 8.38
N LYS A 10 -3.22 11.84 9.17
CA LYS A 10 -2.52 12.04 10.43
C LYS A 10 -2.72 10.87 11.39
N LYS A 11 -3.98 10.43 11.56
CA LYS A 11 -4.34 9.29 12.41
C LYS A 11 -3.80 7.95 11.90
N ARG A 12 -3.74 7.75 10.57
CA ARG A 12 -3.06 6.59 9.96
C ARG A 12 -1.54 6.65 10.10
N ARG A 13 -0.96 7.86 10.03
CA ARG A 13 0.47 8.10 10.16
C ARG A 13 0.97 7.73 11.56
N ASP A 14 0.18 8.04 12.57
CA ASP A 14 0.45 7.74 13.98
C ASP A 14 0.66 6.23 14.25
N GLY A 15 -0.05 5.38 13.49
CA GLY A 15 0.10 3.93 13.54
C GLY A 15 1.43 3.40 12.95
N GLY A 16 2.21 4.24 12.29
CA GLY A 16 3.53 3.91 11.73
C GLY A 16 3.51 3.39 10.30
N MET A 17 4.59 3.69 9.56
CA MET A 17 4.76 3.36 8.14
C MET A 17 4.68 1.86 7.86
N LEU A 18 5.34 1.02 8.67
CA LEU A 18 5.35 -0.44 8.50
C LEU A 18 3.96 -1.05 8.62
N ARG A 19 3.13 -0.54 9.53
CA ARG A 19 1.73 -0.98 9.69
C ARG A 19 0.90 -0.63 8.46
N PHE A 20 1.08 0.57 7.90
CA PHE A 20 0.41 0.98 6.68
C PHE A 20 0.83 0.12 5.48
N ILE A 21 2.13 -0.11 5.31
CA ILE A 21 2.65 -0.96 4.23
C ILE A 21 2.10 -2.39 4.35
N GLY A 22 2.11 -2.96 5.55
CA GLY A 22 1.57 -4.30 5.80
C GLY A 22 0.05 -4.40 5.59
N LEU A 23 -0.74 -3.46 6.13
CA LEU A 23 -2.21 -3.49 6.05
C LEU A 23 -2.74 -3.06 4.67
N ALA A 24 -2.24 -1.95 4.13
CA ALA A 24 -2.76 -1.35 2.91
C ALA A 24 -2.06 -1.85 1.64
N GLY A 25 -0.78 -2.24 1.72
CA GLY A 25 -0.04 -2.80 0.59
C GLY A 25 -0.17 -4.32 0.51
N VAL A 26 0.31 -5.01 1.55
CA VAL A 26 0.41 -6.47 1.54
C VAL A 26 -0.94 -7.14 1.78
N LEU A 27 -1.67 -6.77 2.82
CA LEU A 27 -2.96 -7.39 3.16
C LEU A 27 -4.10 -7.00 2.21
N ALA A 28 -4.19 -5.72 1.85
CA ALA A 28 -5.27 -5.25 0.98
C ALA A 28 -5.02 -5.49 -0.51
N TRP A 29 -3.75 -5.64 -0.94
CA TRP A 29 -3.42 -5.87 -2.36
C TRP A 29 -2.65 -7.18 -2.59
N GLY A 30 -1.53 -7.39 -1.90
CA GLY A 30 -0.71 -8.60 -2.09
C GLY A 30 -1.49 -9.92 -1.89
N VAL A 31 -2.28 -10.03 -0.82
CA VAL A 31 -3.07 -11.23 -0.49
C VAL A 31 -4.17 -11.51 -1.53
N PRO A 32 -5.08 -10.58 -1.86
CA PRO A 32 -6.12 -10.88 -2.86
C PRO A 32 -5.55 -11.14 -4.25
N MET A 33 -4.42 -10.53 -4.64
CA MET A 33 -3.79 -10.79 -5.93
C MET A 33 -3.06 -12.14 -5.97
N PHE A 34 -2.46 -12.57 -4.86
CA PHE A 34 -1.97 -13.93 -4.70
C PHE A 34 -3.11 -14.95 -4.82
N VAL A 35 -4.21 -14.76 -4.10
CA VAL A 35 -5.39 -15.63 -4.18
C VAL A 35 -5.95 -15.64 -5.61
N ALA A 36 -6.07 -14.47 -6.27
CA ALA A 36 -6.52 -14.40 -7.64
C ALA A 36 -5.60 -15.18 -8.60
N MET A 37 -4.28 -15.01 -8.52
CA MET A 37 -3.36 -15.75 -9.39
C MET A 37 -3.35 -17.26 -9.09
N THR A 38 -3.38 -17.67 -7.82
CA THR A 38 -3.37 -19.08 -7.43
C THR A 38 -4.63 -19.81 -7.90
N PHE A 39 -5.80 -19.18 -7.80
CA PHE A 39 -7.08 -19.85 -8.09
C PHE A 39 -7.60 -19.61 -9.52
N PHE A 40 -7.30 -18.48 -10.15
CA PHE A 40 -7.85 -18.14 -11.48
C PHE A 40 -6.86 -18.31 -12.63
N VAL A 41 -5.56 -18.45 -12.36
CA VAL A 41 -4.56 -18.49 -13.42
C VAL A 41 -3.82 -19.83 -13.40
N PRO A 42 -4.13 -20.76 -14.32
CA PRO A 42 -3.35 -21.98 -14.48
C PRO A 42 -1.98 -21.60 -15.06
N HIS A 43 -0.96 -21.50 -14.20
CA HIS A 43 0.42 -21.23 -14.59
C HIS A 43 1.25 -22.52 -14.55
N PRO A 44 1.56 -23.14 -15.70
CA PRO A 44 2.44 -24.31 -15.75
C PRO A 44 3.94 -23.97 -15.65
N LYS A 45 4.32 -22.70 -15.39
CA LYS A 45 5.72 -22.22 -15.48
C LYS A 45 6.28 -21.50 -14.25
N LEU A 46 5.44 -21.04 -13.32
CA LEU A 46 5.89 -20.36 -12.10
C LEU A 46 5.43 -21.16 -10.89
N SER A 47 6.37 -21.50 -10.01
CA SER A 47 6.02 -22.18 -8.77
C SER A 47 5.27 -21.23 -7.84
N VAL A 48 4.26 -21.75 -7.13
CA VAL A 48 3.49 -21.03 -6.09
C VAL A 48 4.36 -20.15 -5.17
N PRO A 49 5.52 -20.62 -4.63
CA PRO A 49 6.41 -19.79 -3.82
C PRO A 49 7.01 -18.58 -4.55
N GLU A 50 7.34 -18.68 -5.84
CA GLU A 50 7.89 -17.55 -6.60
C GLU A 50 6.83 -16.47 -6.80
N CYS A 51 5.60 -16.87 -7.15
CA CYS A 51 4.47 -15.95 -7.21
C CYS A 51 4.21 -15.28 -5.85
N ALA A 52 4.27 -16.04 -4.75
CA ALA A 52 4.08 -15.49 -3.41
C ALA A 52 5.11 -14.41 -3.08
N ILE A 53 6.40 -14.66 -3.35
CA ILE A 53 7.48 -13.69 -3.09
C ILE A 53 7.32 -12.45 -3.97
N LEU A 54 7.02 -12.62 -5.26
CA LEU A 54 6.80 -11.50 -6.18
C LEU A 54 5.66 -10.60 -5.69
N TRP A 55 4.53 -11.18 -5.30
CA TRP A 55 3.36 -10.44 -4.82
C TRP A 55 3.57 -9.82 -3.43
N LEU A 56 4.33 -10.46 -2.54
CA LEU A 56 4.74 -9.87 -1.26
C LEU A 56 5.63 -8.64 -1.49
N CYS A 57 6.64 -8.75 -2.36
CA CYS A 57 7.51 -7.64 -2.71
C CYS A 57 6.74 -6.53 -3.42
N ALA A 58 5.85 -6.86 -4.37
CA ALA A 58 5.02 -5.90 -5.07
C ALA A 58 4.04 -5.19 -4.13
N GLY A 59 3.38 -5.91 -3.22
CA GLY A 59 2.48 -5.35 -2.22
C GLY A 59 3.20 -4.46 -1.21
N GLY A 60 4.41 -4.86 -0.78
CA GLY A 60 5.27 -4.04 0.08
C GLY A 60 5.74 -2.75 -0.61
N LEU A 61 6.23 -2.86 -1.86
CA LEU A 61 6.64 -1.71 -2.65
C LEU A 61 5.47 -0.77 -2.93
N TYR A 62 4.31 -1.31 -3.29
CA TYR A 62 3.08 -0.54 -3.51
C TYR A 62 2.66 0.21 -2.25
N GLY A 63 2.65 -0.47 -1.09
CA GLY A 63 2.37 0.16 0.20
C GLY A 63 3.34 1.29 0.53
N ALA A 64 4.64 1.10 0.26
CA ALA A 64 5.67 2.11 0.47
C ALA A 64 5.47 3.32 -0.46
N VAL A 65 5.28 3.10 -1.76
CA VAL A 65 5.02 4.16 -2.73
C VAL A 65 3.76 4.95 -2.35
N MET A 66 2.67 4.25 -1.99
CA MET A 66 1.44 4.92 -1.54
C MET A 66 1.65 5.76 -0.29
N TRP A 67 2.48 5.31 0.65
CA TRP A 67 2.86 6.11 1.81
C TRP A 67 3.59 7.39 1.40
N PHE A 68 4.63 7.28 0.57
CA PHE A 68 5.37 8.44 0.09
C PHE A 68 4.49 9.42 -0.71
N VAL A 69 3.61 8.91 -1.57
CA VAL A 69 2.66 9.73 -2.34
C VAL A 69 1.70 10.47 -1.41
N GLN A 70 1.16 9.80 -0.41
CA GLN A 70 0.24 10.40 0.55
C GLN A 70 0.94 11.42 1.45
N GLU A 71 2.15 11.14 1.90
CA GLU A 71 2.96 12.08 2.70
C GLU A 71 3.32 13.32 1.85
N HIS A 72 3.67 13.14 0.58
CA HIS A 72 3.93 14.25 -0.34
C HIS A 72 2.68 15.09 -0.58
N ARG A 73 1.51 14.45 -0.80
CA ARG A 73 0.23 15.16 -0.95
C ARG A 73 -0.19 15.89 0.33
N TYR A 74 0.09 15.30 1.49
CA TYR A 74 -0.17 15.90 2.79
C TYR A 74 0.70 17.14 2.99
N ARG A 75 2.01 17.02 2.75
CA ARG A 75 2.96 18.15 2.84
C ARG A 75 2.56 19.29 1.91
N LYS A 76 2.26 18.98 0.65
CA LYS A 76 1.79 19.97 -0.33
C LYS A 76 0.47 20.63 0.09
N ALA A 77 -0.44 19.88 0.72
CA ALA A 77 -1.69 20.44 1.22
C ALA A 77 -1.47 21.35 2.44
N MET A 78 -0.51 21.03 3.32
CA MET A 78 -0.13 21.89 4.45
C MET A 78 0.56 23.17 3.97
N GLU A 79 1.48 23.07 3.01
CA GLU A 79 2.15 24.24 2.38
C GLU A 79 1.15 25.15 1.65
N ALA A 80 0.12 24.58 1.01
CA ALA A 80 -0.95 25.34 0.37
C ALA A 80 -2.00 25.90 1.35
N SER A 81 -1.95 25.51 2.63
CA SER A 81 -2.90 25.95 3.67
C SER A 81 -2.30 26.90 4.70
N GLY A 82 -1.04 27.35 4.55
CA GLY A 82 -0.51 28.47 5.34
C GLY A 82 -0.81 29.81 4.63
N ASP A 83 -1.20 30.90 5.29
CA ASP A 83 -1.17 31.30 6.72
C ASP A 83 0.13 30.95 7.48
#